data_AF-A0A850MC96-F1
#
_entry.id   AF-A0A850MC96-F1
#
_cell.length_a   1.000
_cell.length_b   1.000
_cell.length_c   1.000
_cell.angle_alpha   90.00
_cell.angle_beta   90.00
_cell.angle_gamma   90.00
#
_symmetry.space_group_name_H-M   'P 1'
#
loop_
_entity.id
_entity.type
_entity.pdbx_description
1 polymer ?
#
loop_
_entity_poly.entity_id
_entity_poly.type
_entity_poly.pdbx_seq_one_letter_code
_entity_poly.pdbx_strand_id
1 'polypeptide(L)'
;MVDNETEVSDEVWKKFLRRHWKMTLMIIAGISVATIGGFLLFYFFILPNAIGTGIVPLALSAWTMGNVISFILNIILWEFLIIGIPAIAVAAVIFLQWWNKLPDEEKEEYQREPKKKGPRRRITAGSGSGIISFLVFLTWCIIIYIDGKWDVAFSNWDLNYLTNSILAAFLWDLLIFGLPIGLILLWWLRREMKESP
;
A
#
# COMPACT_ATOMS: atom_id res chain seq x y z
N MET A 1 23.23 17.42 -18.06
CA MET A 1 22.69 18.33 -17.01
C MET A 1 21.94 17.58 -15.92
N VAL A 2 21.26 16.46 -16.21
CA VAL A 2 20.58 15.62 -15.21
C VAL A 2 21.55 14.92 -14.24
N ASP A 3 22.70 14.45 -14.73
CA ASP A 3 23.66 13.69 -13.89
C ASP A 3 24.29 14.54 -12.77
N ASN A 4 24.51 15.82 -13.02
CA ASN A 4 25.13 16.74 -12.07
C ASN A 4 24.18 17.10 -10.90
N GLU A 5 22.86 17.13 -11.14
CA GLU A 5 21.87 17.37 -10.09
C GLU A 5 21.68 16.16 -9.17
N THR A 6 21.79 14.94 -9.72
CA THR A 6 21.70 13.70 -8.94
C THR A 6 22.92 13.47 -8.05
N GLU A 7 24.13 13.74 -8.55
CA GLU A 7 25.36 13.60 -7.76
C GLU A 7 25.39 14.59 -6.59
N VAL A 8 25.03 15.85 -6.83
CA VAL A 8 24.94 16.88 -5.77
C VAL A 8 23.90 16.49 -4.71
N SER A 9 22.78 15.89 -5.11
CA SER A 9 21.75 15.41 -4.18
C SER A 9 22.26 14.27 -3.29
N ASP A 10 22.94 13.29 -3.87
CA ASP A 10 23.44 12.12 -3.13
C ASP A 10 24.56 12.48 -2.16
N GLU A 11 25.44 13.42 -2.52
CA GLU A 11 26.47 13.92 -1.60
C GLU A 11 25.87 14.67 -0.42
N VAL A 12 24.84 15.50 -0.64
CA VAL A 12 24.11 16.21 0.42
C VAL A 12 23.44 15.19 1.37
N TRP A 13 22.77 14.16 0.83
CA TRP A 13 22.17 13.10 1.64
C TRP A 13 23.19 12.27 2.41
N LYS A 14 24.33 11.92 1.80
CA LYS A 14 25.42 11.21 2.49
C LYS A 14 26.03 12.06 3.59
N LYS A 15 26.21 13.36 3.36
CA LYS A 15 26.71 14.31 4.36
C LYS A 15 25.72 14.43 5.52
N PHE A 16 24.43 14.48 5.24
CA PHE A 16 23.35 14.49 6.23
C PHE A 16 23.32 13.21 7.07
N LEU A 17 23.31 12.03 6.43
CA LEU A 17 23.33 10.75 7.14
C LEU A 17 24.58 10.60 8.00
N ARG A 18 25.72 11.10 7.54
CA ARG A 18 26.96 11.08 8.33
C ARG A 18 26.88 12.02 9.53
N ARG A 19 26.27 13.20 9.36
CA ARG A 19 26.08 14.19 10.43
C ARG A 19 25.06 13.76 11.47
N HIS A 20 24.01 13.03 11.07
CA HIS A 20 22.94 12.53 11.94
C HIS A 20 22.94 10.99 12.09
N TRP A 21 24.09 10.34 11.93
CA TRP A 21 24.20 8.87 11.94
C TRP A 21 23.60 8.21 13.18
N LYS A 22 23.71 8.85 14.34
CA LYS A 22 23.09 8.39 15.60
C LYS A 22 21.56 8.34 15.49
N MET A 23 20.92 9.30 14.82
CA MET A 23 19.47 9.30 14.58
C MET A 23 19.09 8.21 13.59
N THR A 24 19.86 8.03 12.51
CA THR A 24 19.63 6.96 11.53
C THR A 24 19.68 5.58 12.19
N LEU A 25 20.68 5.33 13.04
CA LEU A 25 20.78 4.09 13.81
C LEU A 25 19.57 3.90 14.74
N MET A 26 19.09 4.95 15.40
CA MET A 26 17.88 4.86 16.23
C MET A 26 16.62 4.54 15.42
N ILE A 27 16.47 5.08 14.21
CA ILE A 27 15.35 4.75 13.32
C ILE A 27 15.42 3.27 12.91
N ILE A 28 16.60 2.79 12.49
CA ILE A 28 16.80 1.38 12.12
C ILE A 28 16.50 0.45 13.30
N ALA A 29 16.97 0.81 14.50
CA ALA A 29 16.68 0.08 15.73
C ALA A 29 15.17 0.08 16.03
N GLY A 30 14.51 1.22 15.91
CA GLY A 30 13.06 1.34 16.12
C GLY A 30 12.24 0.49 15.14
N ILE A 31 12.60 0.49 13.85
CA ILE A 31 11.96 -0.35 12.84
C ILE A 31 12.17 -1.84 13.16
N SER A 32 13.39 -2.22 13.57
CA SER A 32 13.70 -3.59 13.98
C SER A 32 12.84 -4.04 15.16
N VAL A 33 12.71 -3.19 16.19
CA VAL A 33 11.88 -3.46 17.36
C VAL A 33 10.41 -3.58 16.99
N ALA A 34 9.89 -2.66 16.16
CA ALA A 34 8.50 -2.73 15.69
C ALA A 34 8.23 -4.01 14.89
N THR A 35 9.18 -4.42 14.03
CA THR A 35 9.08 -5.64 13.23
C THR A 35 9.04 -6.89 14.12
N ILE A 36 9.96 -7.00 15.08
CA ILE A 36 9.99 -8.11 16.04
C ILE A 36 8.70 -8.13 16.87
N GLY A 37 8.23 -6.97 17.33
CA GLY A 37 6.95 -6.83 18.00
C GLY A 37 5.79 -7.34 17.14
N GLY A 38 5.81 -7.05 15.83
CA GLY A 38 4.84 -7.52 14.82
C GLY A 38 4.77 -9.03 14.77
N PHE A 39 5.91 -9.67 14.61
CA PHE A 39 5.99 -11.13 14.59
C PHE A 39 5.53 -11.75 15.91
N LEU A 40 5.90 -11.18 17.06
CA LEU A 40 5.48 -11.70 18.36
C LEU A 40 3.97 -11.53 18.56
N LEU A 41 3.40 -10.37 18.20
CA LEU A 41 1.97 -10.14 18.26
C LEU A 41 1.22 -11.11 17.35
N PHE A 42 1.70 -11.30 16.12
CA PHE A 42 1.12 -12.24 15.19
C PHE A 42 1.08 -13.66 15.77
N TYR A 43 2.23 -14.14 16.25
CA TYR A 43 2.37 -15.52 16.72
C TYR A 43 1.65 -15.78 18.05
N PHE A 44 1.78 -14.89 19.02
CA PHE A 44 1.27 -15.13 20.38
C PHE A 44 -0.16 -14.63 20.61
N PHE A 45 -0.64 -13.68 19.81
CA PHE A 45 -1.96 -13.09 20.00
C PHE A 45 -2.89 -13.32 18.80
N ILE A 46 -2.50 -12.92 17.59
CA ILE A 46 -3.41 -12.94 16.44
C ILE A 46 -3.74 -14.39 16.04
N LEU A 47 -2.73 -15.24 15.89
CA LEU A 47 -2.93 -16.61 15.41
C LEU A 47 -3.79 -17.47 16.37
N PRO A 48 -3.52 -17.53 17.70
CA PRO A 48 -4.36 -18.29 18.62
C PRO A 48 -5.79 -17.76 18.69
N ASN A 49 -5.98 -16.44 18.68
CA ASN A 49 -7.31 -15.84 18.68
C ASN A 49 -8.08 -16.13 17.38
N ALA A 50 -7.40 -16.10 16.22
CA ALA A 50 -8.02 -16.38 14.93
C ALA A 50 -8.46 -17.85 14.81
N ILE A 51 -7.71 -18.79 15.39
CA ILE A 51 -8.11 -20.19 15.50
C ILE A 51 -9.29 -20.32 16.48
N GLY A 52 -9.20 -19.71 17.66
CA GLY A 52 -10.23 -19.81 18.71
C GLY A 52 -11.59 -19.20 18.32
N THR A 53 -11.59 -18.21 17.42
CA THR A 53 -12.80 -17.56 16.89
C THR A 53 -13.35 -18.22 15.63
N GLY A 54 -12.67 -19.23 15.08
CA GLY A 54 -13.07 -19.92 13.86
C GLY A 54 -12.75 -19.16 12.56
N ILE A 55 -12.04 -18.03 12.63
CA ILE A 55 -11.59 -17.26 11.45
C ILE A 55 -10.60 -18.08 10.62
N VAL A 56 -9.74 -18.85 11.28
CA VAL A 56 -8.76 -19.74 10.64
C VAL A 56 -9.21 -21.19 10.77
N PRO A 57 -9.68 -21.83 9.68
CA PRO A 57 -10.02 -23.23 9.68
C PRO A 57 -8.79 -24.12 9.89
N LEU A 58 -8.97 -25.22 10.63
CA LEU A 58 -7.90 -26.20 10.86
C LEU A 58 -7.52 -27.01 9.61
N ALA A 59 -8.44 -27.14 8.65
CA ALA A 59 -8.23 -27.84 7.40
C ALA A 59 -8.11 -26.85 6.23
N LEU A 60 -7.09 -27.03 5.39
CA LEU A 60 -6.89 -26.22 4.17
C LEU A 60 -8.09 -26.27 3.22
N SER A 61 -8.79 -27.40 3.15
CA SER A 61 -9.99 -27.56 2.33
C SER A 61 -11.18 -26.73 2.82
N ALA A 62 -11.23 -26.38 4.10
CA ALA A 62 -12.33 -25.64 4.72
C ALA A 62 -12.17 -24.11 4.63
N TRP A 63 -11.13 -23.62 3.95
CA TRP A 63 -10.96 -22.19 3.72
C TRP A 63 -12.03 -21.66 2.78
N THR A 64 -12.62 -20.53 3.17
CA THR A 64 -13.63 -19.80 2.41
C THR A 64 -13.08 -18.41 2.08
N MET A 65 -13.70 -17.70 1.15
CA MET A 65 -13.33 -16.32 0.87
C MET A 65 -13.55 -15.42 2.09
N GLY A 66 -14.64 -15.64 2.84
CA GLY A 66 -14.92 -14.96 4.09
C GLY A 66 -13.82 -15.15 5.14
N ASN A 67 -13.28 -16.37 5.28
CA ASN A 67 -12.18 -16.66 6.20
C ASN A 67 -10.89 -15.94 5.79
N VAL A 68 -10.55 -15.96 4.48
CA VAL A 68 -9.36 -15.26 3.97
C VAL A 68 -9.44 -13.76 4.23
N ILE A 69 -10.55 -13.13 3.85
CA ILE A 69 -10.71 -11.68 4.01
C ILE A 69 -10.77 -11.30 5.48
N SER A 70 -11.53 -12.03 6.29
CA SER A 70 -11.62 -11.77 7.73
C SER A 70 -10.26 -11.93 8.41
N PHE A 71 -9.48 -12.94 8.04
CA PHE A 71 -8.14 -13.15 8.57
C PHE A 71 -7.18 -12.02 8.19
N ILE A 72 -7.16 -11.61 6.92
CA ILE A 72 -6.32 -10.49 6.45
C ILE A 72 -6.70 -9.19 7.18
N LEU A 73 -7.99 -8.88 7.28
CA LEU A 73 -8.46 -7.70 8.01
C LEU A 73 -8.10 -7.76 9.49
N ASN A 74 -8.25 -8.93 10.12
CA ASN A 74 -7.89 -9.14 11.53
C ASN A 74 -6.39 -8.89 11.76
N ILE A 75 -5.52 -9.38 10.88
CA ILE A 75 -4.06 -9.12 10.95
C ILE A 75 -3.80 -7.62 10.83
N ILE A 76 -4.30 -6.99 9.76
CA ILE A 76 -4.03 -5.57 9.48
C ILE A 76 -4.53 -4.70 10.64
N LEU A 77 -5.74 -4.96 11.16
CA LEU A 77 -6.33 -4.19 12.24
C LEU A 77 -5.50 -4.31 13.53
N TRP A 78 -5.18 -5.52 13.98
CA TRP A 78 -4.45 -5.69 15.24
C TRP A 78 -3.00 -5.26 15.16
N GLU A 79 -2.32 -5.57 14.05
CA GLU A 79 -0.94 -5.15 13.85
C GLU A 79 -0.84 -3.62 13.77
N PHE A 80 -1.74 -2.98 13.02
CA PHE A 80 -1.77 -1.53 12.94
C PHE A 80 -2.17 -0.89 14.28
N LEU A 81 -3.16 -1.44 14.98
CA LEU A 81 -3.64 -0.90 16.26
C LEU A 81 -2.57 -0.96 17.35
N ILE A 82 -1.94 -2.12 17.54
CA ILE A 82 -1.05 -2.37 18.67
C ILE A 82 0.38 -1.91 18.37
N ILE A 83 0.82 -1.97 17.11
CA ILE A 83 2.20 -1.64 16.74
C ILE A 83 2.25 -0.40 15.88
N GLY A 84 1.44 -0.33 14.83
CA GLY A 84 1.41 0.81 13.93
C GLY A 84 1.18 2.13 14.67
N ILE A 85 0.11 2.24 15.44
CA ILE A 85 -0.24 3.48 16.16
C ILE A 85 0.85 3.88 17.16
N PRO A 86 1.31 3.02 18.10
CA PRO A 86 2.37 3.40 19.03
C PRO A 86 3.70 3.70 18.34
N ALA A 87 4.08 2.94 17.31
CA ALA A 87 5.32 3.21 16.57
C ALA A 87 5.28 4.57 15.87
N ILE A 88 4.15 4.92 15.25
CA ILE A 88 3.95 6.24 14.62
C ILE A 88 3.99 7.34 15.68
N ALA A 89 3.34 7.15 16.84
CA ALA A 89 3.35 8.12 17.92
C ALA A 89 4.77 8.38 18.45
N VAL A 90 5.53 7.32 18.74
CA VAL A 90 6.93 7.43 19.18
C VAL A 90 7.80 8.09 18.11
N ALA A 91 7.66 7.68 16.85
CA ALA A 91 8.39 8.28 15.74
C ALA A 91 8.09 9.78 15.60
N ALA A 92 6.82 10.19 15.73
CA ALA A 92 6.42 11.59 15.70
C ALA A 92 7.06 12.40 16.82
N VAL A 93 7.08 11.86 18.06
CA VAL A 93 7.73 12.54 19.20
C VAL A 93 9.23 12.70 18.99
N ILE A 94 9.92 11.62 18.58
CA ILE A 94 11.36 11.66 18.30
C ILE A 94 11.67 12.67 17.19
N PHE A 95 10.86 12.65 16.12
CA PHE A 95 11.01 13.56 15.01
C PHE A 95 10.82 15.02 15.43
N LEU A 96 9.76 15.34 16.20
CA LEU A 96 9.52 16.69 16.70
C LEU A 96 10.65 17.18 17.62
N GLN A 97 11.12 16.34 18.54
CA GLN A 97 12.23 16.70 19.43
C GLN A 97 13.53 16.93 18.67
N TRP A 98 13.81 16.11 17.66
CA TRP A 98 14.99 16.27 16.82
C TRP A 98 14.88 17.51 15.93
N TRP A 99 13.73 17.76 15.30
CA TRP A 99 13.47 18.92 14.46
C TRP A 99 13.66 20.24 15.22
N ASN A 100 13.20 20.29 16.48
CA ASN A 100 13.37 21.47 17.33
C ASN A 100 14.82 21.73 17.75
N LYS A 101 15.70 20.72 17.71
CA LYS A 101 17.12 20.83 18.09
C LYS A 101 18.06 21.20 16.93
N LEU A 102 17.56 21.24 15.69
CA LEU A 102 18.38 21.60 14.53
C LEU A 102 18.66 23.11 14.52
N PRO A 103 19.92 23.54 14.23
CA PRO A 103 20.26 24.95 14.05
C PRO A 103 19.43 25.58 12.93
N ASP A 104 19.05 26.85 13.07
CA ASP A 104 18.20 27.53 12.08
C ASP A 104 18.90 27.69 10.72
N GLU A 105 20.24 27.78 10.69
CA GLU A 105 21.05 27.77 9.46
C GLU A 105 20.89 26.46 8.66
N GLU A 106 20.84 25.31 9.34
CA GLU A 106 20.59 24.01 8.69
C GLU A 106 19.14 23.92 8.22
N LYS A 107 18.17 24.37 9.04
CA LYS A 107 16.75 24.40 8.65
C LYS A 107 16.50 25.26 7.41
N GLU A 108 17.20 26.39 7.31
CA GLU A 108 17.10 27.28 6.15
C GLU A 108 17.73 26.66 4.89
N GLU A 109 18.83 25.93 5.00
CA GLU A 109 19.42 25.20 3.87
C GLU A 109 18.41 24.18 3.28
N TYR A 110 17.67 23.46 4.13
CA TYR A 110 16.61 22.53 3.70
C TYR A 110 15.29 23.20 3.27
N GLN A 111 14.96 24.38 3.80
CA GLN A 111 13.78 25.15 3.37
C GLN A 111 14.01 25.93 2.08
N ARG A 112 15.25 26.36 1.82
CA ARG A 112 15.70 27.08 0.62
C ARG A 112 16.06 26.15 -0.53
N GLU A 113 16.35 24.88 -0.28
CA GLU A 113 16.28 23.89 -1.34
C GLU A 113 14.88 23.98 -1.97
N PRO A 114 14.74 24.23 -3.28
CA PRO A 114 13.44 24.26 -3.92
C PRO A 114 12.86 22.88 -3.76
N LYS A 115 11.95 22.69 -2.78
CA LYS A 115 11.32 21.41 -2.38
C LYS A 115 11.56 20.39 -3.47
N LYS A 116 12.69 19.66 -3.40
CA LYS A 116 12.90 18.53 -4.31
C LYS A 116 11.62 17.74 -4.11
N LYS A 117 10.83 17.62 -5.17
CA LYS A 117 9.49 17.02 -5.14
C LYS A 117 9.62 15.53 -4.78
N GLY A 118 10.27 15.15 -3.67
CA GLY A 118 11.03 13.90 -3.56
C GLY A 118 11.88 13.63 -4.81
N PRO A 119 12.32 12.39 -5.05
CA PRO A 119 11.92 11.85 -6.33
C PRO A 119 10.42 12.08 -6.36
N ARG A 120 9.91 12.81 -7.36
CA ARG A 120 8.51 12.58 -7.69
C ARG A 120 8.60 11.07 -7.88
N ARG A 121 7.90 10.27 -7.07
CA ARG A 121 7.23 9.16 -7.72
C ARG A 121 6.52 9.90 -8.85
N ARG A 122 7.17 9.94 -10.02
CA ARG A 122 6.51 9.57 -11.23
C ARG A 122 5.82 8.31 -10.73
N ILE A 123 4.58 8.49 -10.28
CA ILE A 123 3.49 7.73 -10.85
C ILE A 123 3.80 7.84 -12.34
N THR A 124 4.73 6.99 -12.79
CA THR A 124 4.90 6.67 -14.17
C THR A 124 3.47 6.34 -14.53
N ALA A 125 2.98 6.94 -15.60
CA ALA A 125 1.69 6.60 -16.18
C ALA A 125 1.65 5.13 -16.70
N GLY A 126 2.40 4.22 -16.05
CA GLY A 126 2.42 2.78 -16.14
C GLY A 126 2.39 2.08 -14.77
N SER A 127 2.27 2.77 -13.63
CA SER A 127 1.93 2.17 -12.32
C SER A 127 0.41 1.96 -12.17
N GLY A 128 -0.29 1.73 -13.28
CA GLY A 128 -1.70 1.35 -13.27
C GLY A 128 -1.94 -0.04 -12.68
N SER A 129 -0.91 -0.89 -12.62
CA SER A 129 -1.05 -2.28 -12.17
C SER A 129 -1.58 -2.41 -10.74
N GLY A 130 -1.13 -1.59 -9.78
CA GLY A 130 -1.54 -1.73 -8.38
C GLY A 130 -3.00 -1.36 -8.14
N ILE A 131 -3.45 -0.22 -8.67
CA ILE A 131 -4.82 0.27 -8.48
C ILE A 131 -5.80 -0.58 -9.29
N ILE A 132 -5.46 -0.93 -10.53
CA ILE A 132 -6.30 -1.78 -11.37
C ILE A 132 -6.42 -3.18 -10.77
N SER A 133 -5.32 -3.78 -10.29
CA SER A 133 -5.38 -5.10 -9.64
C SER A 133 -6.21 -5.09 -8.37
N PHE A 134 -6.13 -4.02 -7.56
CA PHE A 134 -6.94 -3.87 -6.36
C PHE A 134 -8.44 -3.72 -6.69
N LEU A 135 -8.78 -2.94 -7.71
CA LEU A 135 -10.16 -2.79 -8.17
C LEU A 135 -10.73 -4.11 -8.67
N VAL A 136 -10.00 -4.83 -9.54
CA VAL A 136 -10.42 -6.14 -10.05
C VAL A 136 -10.60 -7.13 -8.91
N PHE A 137 -9.69 -7.14 -7.93
CA PHE A 137 -9.83 -7.97 -6.74
C PHE A 137 -11.08 -7.62 -5.92
N LEU A 138 -11.37 -6.32 -5.72
CA LEU A 138 -12.56 -5.88 -5.01
C LEU A 138 -13.85 -6.26 -5.74
N THR A 139 -13.92 -6.02 -7.05
CA THR A 139 -15.04 -6.40 -7.91
C THR A 139 -15.23 -7.92 -7.89
N TRP A 140 -14.14 -8.70 -7.92
CA TRP A 140 -14.19 -10.15 -7.81
C TRP A 140 -14.74 -10.62 -6.46
N CYS A 141 -14.34 -9.99 -5.35
CA CYS A 141 -14.91 -10.26 -4.03
C CYS A 141 -16.42 -10.00 -4.01
N ILE A 142 -16.87 -8.91 -4.65
CA ILE A 142 -18.29 -8.56 -4.75
C ILE A 142 -19.05 -9.61 -5.56
N ILE A 143 -18.50 -10.07 -6.69
CA ILE A 143 -19.13 -11.15 -7.49
C ILE A 143 -19.27 -12.43 -6.66
N ILE A 144 -18.21 -12.87 -5.98
CA ILE A 144 -18.26 -14.05 -5.11
C ILE A 144 -19.34 -13.92 -4.03
N TYR A 145 -19.50 -12.72 -3.47
CA TYR A 145 -20.51 -12.43 -2.48
C TYR A 145 -21.92 -12.53 -3.06
N ILE A 146 -22.16 -11.92 -4.22
CA ILE A 146 -23.45 -11.96 -4.93
C ILE A 146 -23.82 -13.40 -5.35
N ASP A 147 -22.82 -14.18 -5.79
CA ASP A 147 -23.00 -15.59 -6.19
C ASP A 147 -23.20 -16.54 -4.98
N GLY A 148 -23.22 -16.01 -3.75
CA GLY A 148 -23.44 -16.78 -2.53
C GLY A 148 -22.29 -17.73 -2.18
N LYS A 149 -21.12 -17.56 -2.81
CA LYS A 149 -19.94 -18.43 -2.58
C LYS A 149 -18.99 -17.90 -1.50
N TRP A 150 -19.32 -16.79 -0.85
CA TRP A 150 -18.50 -16.13 0.17
C TRP A 150 -18.04 -17.07 1.29
N ASP A 151 -18.97 -17.83 1.86
CA ASP A 151 -18.73 -18.77 2.96
C ASP A 151 -18.67 -20.23 2.48
N VAL A 152 -18.53 -20.44 1.17
CA VAL A 152 -18.39 -21.78 0.58
C VAL A 152 -16.90 -22.13 0.52
N ALA A 153 -16.56 -23.30 1.06
CA ALA A 153 -15.21 -23.84 1.04
C ALA A 153 -14.63 -23.91 -0.37
N PHE A 154 -13.37 -23.50 -0.56
CA PHE A 154 -12.68 -23.53 -1.85
C PHE A 154 -12.59 -24.94 -2.44
N SER A 155 -12.65 -25.98 -1.61
CA SER A 155 -12.72 -27.37 -2.08
C SER A 155 -13.95 -27.65 -2.95
N ASN A 156 -15.02 -26.86 -2.81
CA ASN A 156 -16.27 -27.00 -3.55
C ASN A 156 -16.33 -26.07 -4.77
N TRP A 157 -15.24 -25.40 -5.12
CA TRP A 157 -15.20 -24.47 -6.23
C TRP A 157 -14.65 -25.17 -7.47
N ASP A 158 -15.38 -25.03 -8.58
CA ASP A 158 -14.88 -25.46 -9.88
C ASP A 158 -13.88 -24.44 -10.43
N LEU A 159 -12.85 -24.95 -11.11
CA LEU A 159 -11.87 -24.10 -11.81
C LEU A 159 -12.53 -23.22 -12.88
N ASN A 160 -13.59 -23.72 -13.51
CA ASN A 160 -14.42 -22.96 -14.44
C ASN A 160 -15.08 -21.75 -13.75
N TYR A 161 -15.61 -21.95 -12.54
CA TYR A 161 -16.20 -20.86 -11.77
C TYR A 161 -15.15 -19.83 -11.37
N LEU A 162 -13.98 -20.27 -10.88
CA LEU A 162 -12.88 -19.37 -10.52
C LEU A 162 -12.45 -18.51 -11.73
N THR A 163 -12.25 -19.14 -12.88
CA THR A 163 -11.80 -18.45 -14.11
C THR A 163 -12.86 -17.48 -14.62
N ASN A 164 -14.12 -17.92 -14.68
CA ASN A 164 -15.21 -17.09 -15.17
C ASN A 164 -15.52 -15.91 -14.24
N SER A 165 -15.45 -16.09 -12.92
CA SER A 165 -15.66 -15.00 -11.96
C SER A 165 -14.55 -13.95 -12.02
N ILE A 166 -13.29 -14.35 -12.19
CA ILE A 166 -12.17 -13.41 -12.39
C ILE A 166 -12.32 -12.65 -13.70
N LEU A 167 -12.65 -13.34 -14.81
CA LEU A 167 -12.90 -12.70 -16.10
C LEU A 167 -14.09 -11.74 -16.04
N ALA A 168 -15.17 -12.15 -15.35
CA ALA A 168 -16.34 -11.30 -15.13
C ALA A 168 -15.96 -10.03 -14.37
N ALA A 169 -15.16 -10.13 -13.30
CA ALA A 169 -14.70 -8.97 -12.54
C ALA A 169 -13.92 -7.98 -13.43
N PHE A 170 -12.99 -8.49 -14.22
CA PHE A 170 -12.22 -7.67 -15.16
C PHE A 170 -13.12 -7.02 -16.23
N LEU A 171 -14.12 -7.73 -16.74
CA LEU A 171 -15.04 -7.22 -17.75
C LEU A 171 -15.98 -6.15 -17.18
N TRP A 172 -16.44 -6.32 -15.93
CA TRP A 172 -17.22 -5.29 -15.23
C TRP A 172 -16.40 -4.02 -15.01
N ASP A 173 -15.15 -4.13 -14.60
CA ASP A 173 -14.27 -2.97 -14.44
C ASP A 173 -14.02 -2.25 -15.78
N LEU A 174 -13.78 -3.00 -16.86
CA LEU A 174 -13.64 -2.43 -18.21
C LEU A 174 -14.93 -1.74 -18.66
N LEU A 175 -16.10 -2.29 -18.32
CA LEU A 175 -17.38 -1.70 -18.70
C LEU A 175 -17.65 -0.41 -17.91
N ILE A 176 -17.41 -0.41 -16.60
CA ILE A 176 -17.69 0.74 -15.71
C ILE A 176 -16.69 1.86 -15.95
N PHE A 177 -15.39 1.58 -16.06
CA PHE A 177 -14.35 2.60 -16.20
C PHE A 177 -13.92 2.82 -17.65
N GLY A 178 -13.87 1.76 -18.46
CA GLY A 178 -13.42 1.85 -19.85
C GLY A 178 -14.39 2.63 -20.74
N LEU A 179 -15.70 2.53 -20.54
CA LEU A 179 -16.67 3.32 -21.31
C LEU A 179 -16.53 4.84 -21.06
N PRO A 180 -16.52 5.34 -19.81
CA PRO A 180 -16.27 6.75 -19.54
C PRO A 180 -14.92 7.24 -20.09
N ILE A 181 -13.86 6.46 -19.89
CA ILE A 181 -12.53 6.83 -20.40
C ILE A 181 -12.54 6.90 -21.93
N GLY A 182 -13.17 5.93 -22.60
CA GLY A 182 -13.32 5.92 -24.06
C GLY A 182 -14.09 7.14 -24.58
N LEU A 183 -15.18 7.54 -23.92
CA LEU A 183 -15.95 8.73 -24.27
C LEU A 183 -15.14 10.02 -24.09
N ILE A 184 -14.40 10.14 -22.98
CA ILE A 184 -13.53 11.29 -22.71
C ILE A 184 -12.42 11.39 -23.75
N LEU A 185 -11.78 10.27 -24.09
CA LEU A 185 -10.74 10.21 -25.11
C LEU A 185 -11.28 10.59 -26.49
N LEU A 186 -12.44 10.06 -26.88
CA LEU A 186 -13.10 10.42 -28.15
C LEU A 186 -13.45 11.91 -28.19
N TRP A 187 -13.97 12.47 -27.10
CA TRP A 187 -14.28 13.89 -27.00
C TRP A 187 -13.02 14.77 -27.11
N TRP A 188 -11.94 14.39 -26.43
CA TRP A 188 -10.66 15.10 -26.46
C TRP A 188 -10.03 15.07 -27.87
N LEU A 189 -9.99 13.89 -28.49
CA LEU A 189 -9.46 13.73 -29.85
C LEU A 189 -10.26 14.56 -30.87
N ARG A 190 -11.59 14.62 -30.70
CA ARG A 190 -12.47 15.46 -31.53
C ARG A 190 -12.19 16.95 -31.34
N ARG A 191 -11.81 17.39 -30.14
CA ARG A 191 -11.48 18.79 -29.85
C ARG A 191 -10.16 19.18 -30.50
N GLU A 192 -9.15 18.34 -30.38
CA GLU A 192 -7.80 18.64 -30.90
C GLU A 192 -7.76 18.62 -32.44
N MET A 193 -8.54 17.74 -33.08
CA MET A 193 -8.76 17.76 -34.53
C MET A 193 -9.52 18.99 -35.04
N LYS A 194 -10.22 19.74 -34.17
CA LYS A 194 -10.89 21.00 -34.54
C LYS A 194 -10.02 22.24 -34.31
N GLU A 195 -8.96 22.14 -33.51
CA GLU A 195 -8.04 23.24 -33.18
C GLU A 195 -6.80 23.26 -34.10
N SER A 196 -6.65 22.29 -35.01
CA SER A 196 -5.64 22.30 -36.08
C SER A 196 -6.27 22.83 -37.39
N PRO A 197 -5.92 24.05 -37.86
CA PRO A 197 -6.39 24.61 -39.13
C PRO A 197 -5.79 23.92 -40.37
#